data_AF-A0A7W3RA23-F1
#
_entry.id   AF-A0A7W3RA23-F1
#
_cell.length_a   1.000
_cell.length_b   1.000
_cell.length_c   1.000
_cell.angle_alpha   90.00
_cell.angle_beta   90.00
_cell.angle_gamma   90.00
#
_symmetry.space_group_name_H-M   'P 1'
#
loop_
_entity.id
_entity.type
_entity.pdbx_description
1 polymer ?
#
loop_
_entity_poly.entity_id
_entity_poly.type
_entity_poly.pdbx_seq_one_letter_code
_entity_poly.pdbx_strand_id
1 'polypeptide(L)'
;MIVLLDANALVQNPWLDSVSWKIILGQAEPWGIELRVPQVSLLEATGRLRRRYRDDAAAVEELAKERRSRALRRAADDLRERAEQLVQEVTDAIAAAGATLIDPVPVPHLELVRRQVERRKPCKKDGNGYRDTLNWLTILETARANPDRRIVWVSDDGDFCGDGKEGKRSFHPDLLREAEAAGVVDRINLYPSEVRLALDLLAENGIHGDLSQGRLELCTKTISQYVIDTVLPAFLDSVGSALERRGAVVRFDHTKVTVEEQGRVDRGTVWTFTATIDLLVPEPADEPQAIQAPRPVQVSGLVTTDERDRITDHEISAIDAPHGWAFTMGIDSDALRDAGFMIAAVTGHLNASVDMEDIAHTLSIFKKALEGVRAYNEMTMPWRDLVQQVAMMRRQQLLENPDSPAMQKYLRQMWQTRPDSGDDGEQDRRGDRHEQGHGEAEQDGD
;
A
#
# COMPACT_ATOMS: atom_id res chain seq x y z
N MET A 1 -21.12 13.31 -20.07
CA MET A 1 -21.36 12.34 -18.97
C MET A 1 -21.39 13.03 -17.61
N ILE A 2 -21.86 12.36 -16.56
CA ILE A 2 -21.82 12.85 -15.17
C ILE A 2 -21.00 11.85 -14.35
N VAL A 3 -19.98 12.33 -13.65
CA VAL A 3 -19.12 11.53 -12.77
C VAL A 3 -19.47 11.85 -11.33
N LEU A 4 -19.81 10.84 -10.56
CA LEU A 4 -20.18 10.91 -9.14
C LEU A 4 -19.08 10.27 -8.30
N LEU A 5 -18.66 10.96 -7.23
CA LEU A 5 -17.58 10.49 -6.35
C LEU A 5 -18.07 9.85 -5.06
N ASP A 6 -17.54 8.68 -4.77
CA ASP A 6 -17.66 8.05 -3.47
C ASP A 6 -16.73 8.68 -2.43
N ALA A 7 -17.03 8.47 -1.15
CA ALA A 7 -16.17 8.88 -0.06
C ALA A 7 -14.77 8.27 -0.18
N ASN A 8 -14.64 7.01 -0.62
CA ASN A 8 -13.33 6.37 -0.79
C ASN A 8 -12.45 7.10 -1.82
N ALA A 9 -13.03 7.56 -2.92
CA ALA A 9 -12.30 8.33 -3.93
C ALA A 9 -11.80 9.68 -3.34
N LEU A 10 -12.64 10.36 -2.56
CA LEU A 10 -12.28 11.61 -1.89
C LEU A 10 -11.25 11.43 -0.77
N VAL A 11 -11.31 10.34 -0.01
CA VAL A 11 -10.31 10.06 1.04
C VAL A 11 -8.92 9.85 0.43
N GLN A 12 -8.86 9.26 -0.76
CA GLN A 12 -7.60 8.98 -1.45
C GLN A 12 -7.00 10.22 -2.10
N ASN A 13 -7.82 11.06 -2.71
CA ASN A 13 -7.37 12.31 -3.28
C ASN A 13 -8.36 13.44 -2.96
N PRO A 14 -8.27 14.03 -1.75
CA PRO A 14 -9.22 15.05 -1.30
C PRO A 14 -9.09 16.37 -2.05
N TRP A 15 -7.96 16.62 -2.70
CA TRP A 15 -7.69 17.86 -3.44
C TRP A 15 -7.95 17.76 -4.95
N LEU A 16 -8.37 16.59 -5.43
CA LEU A 16 -8.60 16.29 -6.86
C LEU A 16 -7.41 16.69 -7.75
N ASP A 17 -6.19 16.48 -7.26
CA ASP A 17 -4.94 16.98 -7.86
C ASP A 17 -4.04 15.88 -8.44
N SER A 18 -4.48 14.62 -8.38
CA SER A 18 -3.79 13.49 -9.02
C SER A 18 -3.65 13.74 -10.51
N VAL A 19 -2.66 13.09 -11.15
CA VAL A 19 -2.47 13.18 -12.60
C VAL A 19 -3.74 12.77 -13.35
N SER A 20 -4.42 11.73 -12.87
CA SER A 20 -5.71 11.27 -13.40
C SER A 20 -6.78 12.34 -13.32
N TRP A 21 -6.94 13.00 -12.17
CA TRP A 21 -7.90 14.09 -12.02
C TRP A 21 -7.54 15.28 -12.88
N LYS A 22 -6.25 15.66 -12.97
CA LYS A 22 -5.80 16.74 -13.87
C LYS A 22 -6.15 16.45 -15.34
N ILE A 23 -6.04 15.20 -15.78
CA ILE A 23 -6.48 14.79 -17.14
C ILE A 23 -8.00 14.92 -17.26
N ILE A 24 -8.75 14.31 -16.35
CA ILE A 24 -10.23 14.31 -16.38
C ILE A 24 -10.77 15.75 -16.34
N LEU A 25 -10.28 16.58 -15.42
CA LEU A 25 -10.69 17.97 -15.23
C LEU A 25 -10.23 18.85 -16.39
N GLY A 26 -8.99 18.67 -16.86
CA GLY A 26 -8.45 19.40 -18.02
C GLY A 26 -9.18 19.10 -19.33
N GLN A 27 -9.87 17.97 -19.41
CA GLN A 27 -10.68 17.57 -20.57
C GLN A 27 -12.19 17.59 -20.27
N ALA A 28 -12.60 18.16 -19.13
CA ALA A 28 -13.99 18.06 -18.70
C ALA A 28 -14.96 18.72 -19.67
N GLU A 29 -14.66 19.93 -20.16
CA GLU A 29 -15.48 20.60 -21.17
C GLU A 29 -15.46 19.86 -22.53
N PRO A 30 -14.30 19.57 -23.16
CA PRO A 30 -14.24 18.84 -24.43
C PRO A 30 -14.96 17.49 -24.42
N TRP A 31 -14.89 16.75 -23.31
CA TRP A 31 -15.53 15.44 -23.17
C TRP A 31 -16.95 15.52 -22.57
N GLY A 32 -17.46 16.73 -22.30
CA GLY A 32 -18.76 16.96 -21.69
C GLY A 32 -18.92 16.27 -20.35
N ILE A 33 -17.85 16.19 -19.54
CA ILE A 33 -17.83 15.63 -18.19
C ILE A 33 -18.32 16.69 -17.22
N GLU A 34 -19.25 16.26 -16.37
CA GLU A 34 -19.69 17.04 -15.23
C GLU A 34 -19.36 16.26 -13.96
N LEU A 35 -18.47 16.82 -13.13
CA LEU A 35 -18.08 16.20 -11.87
C LEU A 35 -19.03 16.64 -10.77
N ARG A 36 -19.63 15.67 -10.08
CA ARG A 36 -20.57 15.88 -8.98
C ARG A 36 -20.12 15.08 -7.75
N VAL A 37 -20.26 15.70 -6.59
CA VAL A 37 -19.91 15.08 -5.31
C VAL A 37 -21.15 15.04 -4.40
N PRO A 38 -21.69 13.86 -4.09
CA PRO A 38 -22.75 13.74 -3.09
C PRO A 38 -22.27 14.29 -1.74
N GLN A 39 -23.08 15.11 -1.08
CA GLN A 39 -22.75 15.63 0.26
C GLN A 39 -22.50 14.52 1.29
N VAL A 40 -23.20 13.38 1.16
CA VAL A 40 -22.98 12.20 2.01
C VAL A 40 -21.55 11.68 1.84
N SER A 41 -21.03 11.61 0.60
CA SER A 41 -19.64 11.24 0.33
C SER A 41 -18.65 12.23 0.95
N LEU A 42 -18.90 13.54 0.83
CA LEU A 42 -18.04 14.58 1.42
C LEU A 42 -18.00 14.47 2.96
N LEU A 43 -19.15 14.36 3.62
CA LEU A 43 -19.24 14.26 5.07
C LEU A 43 -18.55 13.00 5.58
N GLU A 44 -18.68 11.88 4.86
CA GLU A 44 -17.97 10.66 5.20
C GLU A 44 -16.46 10.79 5.02
N ALA A 45 -16.01 11.30 3.87
CA ALA A 45 -14.60 11.43 3.56
C ALA A 45 -13.89 12.34 4.56
N THR A 46 -14.46 13.53 4.82
CA THR A 46 -13.94 14.49 5.79
C THR A 46 -13.99 13.93 7.21
N GLY A 47 -15.02 13.16 7.58
CA GLY A 47 -15.09 12.47 8.86
C GLY A 47 -13.95 11.45 9.05
N ARG A 48 -13.67 10.63 8.03
CA ARG A 48 -12.57 9.64 8.04
C ARG A 48 -11.20 10.30 8.10
N LEU A 49 -10.97 11.29 7.25
CA LEU A 49 -9.73 12.06 7.21
C LEU A 49 -9.51 12.80 8.54
N ARG A 50 -10.51 13.50 9.08
CA ARG A 50 -10.39 14.19 10.39
C ARG A 50 -10.00 13.22 11.51
N ARG A 51 -10.57 12.02 11.52
CA ARG A 51 -10.18 10.98 12.48
C ARG A 51 -8.71 10.60 12.32
N ARG A 52 -8.25 10.34 11.08
CA ARG A 52 -6.85 10.04 10.80
C ARG A 52 -5.92 11.13 11.31
N TYR A 53 -6.17 12.40 10.98
CA TYR A 53 -5.34 13.52 11.46
C TYR A 53 -5.30 13.62 13.00
N ARG A 54 -6.41 13.33 13.68
CA ARG A 54 -6.45 13.31 15.15
C ARG A 54 -5.68 12.13 15.75
N ASP A 55 -5.78 10.95 15.14
CA ASP A 55 -5.04 9.76 15.54
C ASP A 55 -3.52 9.99 15.34
N ASP A 56 -3.13 10.57 14.20
CA ASP A 56 -1.74 10.97 13.90
C ASP A 56 -1.24 12.03 14.90
N ALA A 57 -2.05 13.05 15.19
CA ALA A 57 -1.71 14.07 16.19
C ALA A 57 -1.52 13.47 17.60
N ALA A 58 -2.34 12.48 17.98
CA ALA A 58 -2.19 11.78 19.25
C ALA A 58 -0.88 10.98 19.30
N ALA A 59 -0.52 10.28 18.22
CA ALA A 59 0.74 9.55 18.13
C ALA A 59 1.96 10.49 18.21
N VAL A 60 1.93 11.61 17.49
CA VAL A 60 3.00 12.63 17.53
C VAL A 60 3.11 13.26 18.93
N GLU A 61 1.99 13.50 19.62
CA GLU A 61 1.97 14.03 20.98
C GLU A 61 2.63 13.08 22.00
N GLU A 62 2.35 11.78 21.94
CA GLU A 62 2.99 10.79 22.80
C GLU A 62 4.50 10.76 22.56
N LEU A 63 4.94 10.74 21.30
CA LEU A 63 6.36 10.84 20.95
C LEU A 63 6.99 12.16 21.46
N ALA A 64 6.24 13.27 21.39
CA ALA A 64 6.69 14.56 21.88
C ALA A 64 6.91 14.58 23.40
N LYS A 65 6.07 13.86 24.16
CA LYS A 65 6.24 13.68 25.61
C LYS A 65 7.47 12.86 25.93
N GLU A 66 7.63 11.71 25.28
CA GLU A 66 8.78 10.81 25.46
C GLU A 66 10.11 11.50 25.16
N ARG A 67 10.17 12.22 24.03
CA ARG A 67 11.37 12.94 23.58
C ARG A 67 11.54 14.32 24.20
N ARG A 68 10.56 14.78 25.00
CA ARG A 68 10.49 16.15 25.54
C ARG A 68 10.69 17.22 24.46
N SER A 69 10.20 16.96 23.25
CA SER A 69 10.43 17.81 22.08
C SER A 69 9.32 18.84 21.92
N ARG A 70 9.68 20.13 21.89
CA ARG A 70 8.73 21.22 21.60
C ARG A 70 8.31 21.24 20.12
N ALA A 71 9.19 20.85 19.21
CA ALA A 71 8.90 20.81 17.78
C ALA A 71 7.80 19.78 17.47
N LEU A 72 7.90 18.58 18.07
CA LEU A 72 6.88 17.55 17.89
C LEU A 72 5.52 17.97 18.47
N ARG A 73 5.49 18.69 19.61
CA ARG A 73 4.23 19.23 20.14
C ARG A 73 3.57 20.21 19.17
N ARG A 74 4.36 21.10 18.56
CA ARG A 74 3.85 22.02 17.53
C ARG A 74 3.30 21.25 16.34
N ALA A 75 4.01 20.23 15.85
CA ALA A 75 3.51 19.38 14.77
C ALA A 75 2.19 18.68 15.12
N ALA A 76 2.02 18.22 16.37
CA ALA A 76 0.75 17.66 16.83
C ALA A 76 -0.37 18.72 16.87
N ASP A 77 -0.07 19.95 17.29
CA ASP A 77 -1.03 21.07 17.26
C ASP A 77 -1.42 21.44 15.82
N ASP A 78 -0.46 21.51 14.90
CA ASP A 78 -0.68 21.79 13.48
C ASP A 78 -1.58 20.73 12.84
N LEU A 79 -1.38 19.44 13.17
CA LEU A 79 -2.25 18.35 12.71
C LEU A 79 -3.68 18.48 13.24
N ARG A 80 -3.86 18.91 14.49
CA ARG A 80 -5.20 19.16 15.08
C ARG A 80 -5.88 20.33 14.41
N GLU A 81 -5.17 21.43 14.19
CA GLU A 81 -5.69 22.60 13.50
C GLU A 81 -6.16 22.22 12.09
N ARG A 82 -5.33 21.49 11.35
CA ARG A 82 -5.67 21.01 10.01
C ARG A 82 -6.88 20.07 10.01
N ALA A 83 -7.02 19.21 11.03
CA ALA A 83 -8.19 18.35 11.19
C ALA A 83 -9.50 19.14 11.29
N GLU A 84 -9.48 20.33 11.89
CA GLU A 84 -10.66 21.21 11.99
C GLU A 84 -10.92 22.01 10.71
N GLN A 85 -9.88 22.35 9.95
CA GLN A 85 -10.00 23.08 8.67
C GLN A 85 -10.38 22.19 7.48
N LEU A 86 -10.22 20.87 7.64
CA LEU A 86 -10.33 19.89 6.57
C LEU A 86 -11.64 19.95 5.76
N VAL A 87 -12.80 20.15 6.40
CA VAL A 87 -14.09 20.22 5.67
C VAL A 87 -14.08 21.38 4.68
N GLN A 88 -13.56 22.53 5.10
CA GLN A 88 -13.45 23.71 4.25
C GLN A 88 -12.41 23.48 3.15
N GLU A 89 -11.22 22.97 3.49
CA GLU A 89 -10.16 22.67 2.51
C GLU A 89 -10.64 21.75 1.38
N VAL A 90 -11.35 20.67 1.72
CA VAL A 90 -11.88 19.71 0.73
C VAL A 90 -13.00 20.35 -0.10
N THR A 91 -13.87 21.14 0.53
CA THR A 91 -14.94 21.85 -0.18
C THR A 91 -14.38 22.86 -1.18
N ASP A 92 -13.35 23.61 -0.78
CA ASP A 92 -12.66 24.58 -1.64
C ASP A 92 -11.97 23.88 -2.81
N ALA A 93 -11.36 22.72 -2.58
CA ALA A 93 -10.76 21.92 -3.64
C ALA A 93 -11.79 21.38 -4.65
N ILE A 94 -12.94 20.90 -4.18
CA ILE A 94 -14.07 20.48 -5.04
C ILE A 94 -14.54 21.67 -5.90
N ALA A 95 -14.72 22.85 -5.28
CA ALA A 95 -15.13 24.06 -5.99
C ALA A 95 -14.07 24.52 -7.02
N ALA A 96 -12.79 24.50 -6.64
CA ALA A 96 -11.68 24.86 -7.53
C ALA A 96 -11.55 23.92 -8.72
N ALA A 97 -11.90 22.64 -8.55
CA ALA A 97 -11.98 21.65 -9.63
C ALA A 97 -13.19 21.85 -10.57
N GLY A 98 -14.09 22.81 -10.29
CA GLY A 98 -15.33 23.00 -11.04
C GLY A 98 -16.36 21.90 -10.78
N ALA A 99 -16.20 21.11 -9.71
CA ALA A 99 -17.14 20.08 -9.33
C ALA A 99 -18.31 20.66 -8.53
N THR A 100 -19.49 20.06 -8.66
CA THR A 100 -20.70 20.52 -7.97
C THR A 100 -21.05 19.60 -6.82
N LEU A 101 -21.26 20.17 -5.62
CA LEU A 101 -21.85 19.42 -4.51
C LEU A 101 -23.34 19.21 -4.74
N ILE A 102 -23.81 17.98 -4.56
CA ILE A 102 -25.23 17.64 -4.69
C ILE A 102 -25.80 17.11 -3.38
N ASP A 103 -27.03 17.55 -3.07
CA ASP A 103 -27.78 17.02 -1.94
C ASP A 103 -28.14 15.55 -2.16
N PRO A 104 -28.20 14.73 -1.08
CA PRO A 104 -28.75 13.39 -1.19
C PRO A 104 -30.23 13.48 -1.59
N VAL A 105 -30.68 12.50 -2.37
CA VAL A 105 -32.11 12.41 -2.72
C VAL A 105 -32.98 12.30 -1.44
N PRO A 106 -34.13 13.00 -1.37
CA PRO A 106 -35.05 12.83 -0.25
C PRO A 106 -35.62 11.41 -0.20
N VAL A 107 -35.35 10.68 0.88
CA VAL A 107 -35.81 9.30 1.07
C VAL A 107 -36.52 9.18 2.42
N PRO A 108 -37.72 8.57 2.49
CA PRO A 108 -38.35 8.27 3.76
C PRO A 108 -37.44 7.39 4.63
N HIS A 109 -37.22 7.75 5.90
CA HIS A 109 -36.37 6.94 6.78
C HIS A 109 -36.82 5.47 6.89
N LEU A 110 -38.12 5.20 6.79
CA LEU A 110 -38.64 3.83 6.77
C LEU A 110 -38.14 3.00 5.58
N GLU A 111 -37.86 3.61 4.43
CA GLU A 111 -37.26 2.89 3.29
C GLU A 111 -35.80 2.51 3.58
N LEU A 112 -35.04 3.40 4.23
CA LEU A 112 -33.67 3.11 4.65
C LEU A 112 -33.63 1.98 5.68
N VAL A 113 -34.53 2.03 6.67
CA VAL A 113 -34.71 0.96 7.67
C VAL A 113 -35.10 -0.35 6.99
N ARG A 114 -36.05 -0.33 6.06
CA ARG A 114 -36.48 -1.52 5.34
C ARG A 114 -35.34 -2.18 4.58
N ARG A 115 -34.55 -1.40 3.83
CA ARG A 115 -33.36 -1.90 3.12
C ARG A 115 -32.33 -2.53 4.06
N GLN A 116 -32.11 -1.90 5.21
CA GLN A 116 -31.20 -2.41 6.23
C GLN A 116 -31.68 -3.75 6.82
N VAL A 117 -32.97 -3.86 7.15
CA VAL A 117 -33.60 -5.10 7.65
C VAL A 117 -33.56 -6.21 6.60
N GLU A 118 -33.85 -5.88 5.35
CA GLU A 118 -33.79 -6.80 4.21
C GLU A 118 -32.34 -7.16 3.80
N ARG A 119 -31.33 -6.49 4.40
CA ARG A 119 -29.90 -6.60 4.03
C ARG A 119 -29.67 -6.42 2.53
N ARG A 120 -30.46 -5.53 1.94
CA ARG A 120 -30.40 -5.23 0.53
C ARG A 120 -29.17 -4.37 0.26
N LYS A 121 -28.34 -4.77 -0.71
CA LYS A 121 -27.16 -3.99 -1.08
C LYS A 121 -27.55 -2.52 -1.38
N PRO A 122 -26.70 -1.55 -1.00
CA PRO A 122 -25.36 -1.71 -0.43
C PRO A 122 -25.33 -1.97 1.09
N CYS A 123 -26.46 -2.22 1.77
CA CYS A 123 -26.45 -2.59 3.18
C CYS A 123 -25.71 -3.92 3.44
N LYS A 124 -24.91 -3.93 4.51
CA LYS A 124 -24.16 -5.08 5.01
C LYS A 124 -24.99 -5.93 5.96
N LYS A 125 -24.50 -7.15 6.23
CA LYS A 125 -25.12 -8.10 7.17
C LYS A 125 -25.13 -7.62 8.61
N ASP A 126 -24.18 -6.76 8.99
CA ASP A 126 -24.05 -6.14 10.31
C ASP A 126 -24.97 -4.92 10.49
N GLY A 127 -25.75 -4.56 9.47
CA GLY A 127 -26.65 -3.41 9.49
C GLY A 127 -25.97 -2.09 9.10
N ASN A 128 -24.70 -2.07 8.69
CA ASN A 128 -24.09 -0.87 8.11
C ASN A 128 -24.55 -0.67 6.65
N GLY A 129 -24.41 0.54 6.12
CA GLY A 129 -24.73 0.86 4.70
C GLY A 129 -25.81 1.92 4.50
N TYR A 130 -26.20 2.65 5.57
CA TYR A 130 -27.09 3.80 5.46
C TYR A 130 -26.60 4.84 4.44
N ARG A 131 -25.31 5.21 4.53
CA ARG A 131 -24.69 6.21 3.65
C ARG A 131 -24.57 5.71 2.22
N ASP A 132 -24.13 4.46 2.06
CA ASP A 132 -24.03 3.83 0.74
C ASP A 132 -25.39 3.72 0.07
N THR A 133 -26.44 3.45 0.84
CA THR A 133 -27.83 3.41 0.35
C THR A 133 -28.29 4.79 -0.13
N LEU A 134 -27.98 5.86 0.61
CA LEU A 134 -28.27 7.22 0.16
C LEU A 134 -27.50 7.58 -1.11
N ASN A 135 -26.22 7.20 -1.20
CA ASN A 135 -25.42 7.39 -2.41
C ASN A 135 -26.03 6.62 -3.59
N TRP A 136 -26.40 5.35 -3.41
CA TRP A 136 -27.04 4.54 -4.44
C TRP A 136 -28.35 5.16 -4.94
N LEU A 137 -29.23 5.59 -4.04
CA LEU A 137 -30.48 6.24 -4.41
C LEU A 137 -30.24 7.58 -5.12
N THR A 138 -29.19 8.32 -4.72
CA THR A 138 -28.77 9.56 -5.38
C THR A 138 -28.23 9.31 -6.79
N ILE A 139 -27.51 8.21 -7.02
CA ILE A 139 -27.05 7.78 -8.35
C ILE A 139 -28.25 7.50 -9.26
N LEU A 140 -29.23 6.72 -8.78
CA LEU A 140 -30.45 6.41 -9.54
C LEU A 140 -31.24 7.67 -9.90
N GLU A 141 -31.42 8.58 -8.95
CA GLU A 141 -32.12 9.84 -9.19
C GLU A 141 -31.36 10.73 -10.17
N THR A 142 -30.04 10.81 -10.04
CA THR A 142 -29.19 11.55 -10.99
C THR A 142 -29.34 10.98 -12.40
N ALA A 143 -29.39 9.66 -12.55
CA ALA A 143 -29.57 9.01 -13.84
C ALA A 143 -30.96 9.26 -14.46
N ARG A 144 -32.01 9.31 -13.64
CA ARG A 144 -33.38 9.64 -14.09
C ARG A 144 -33.52 11.10 -14.51
N ALA A 145 -32.97 12.01 -13.72
CA ALA A 145 -33.00 13.44 -14.01
C ALA A 145 -32.18 13.84 -15.25
N ASN A 146 -31.30 12.94 -15.72
CA ASN A 146 -30.39 13.19 -16.84
C ASN A 146 -30.47 12.03 -17.86
N PRO A 147 -31.59 11.88 -18.60
CA PRO A 147 -31.84 10.71 -19.47
C PRO A 147 -30.80 10.55 -20.59
N ASP A 148 -30.27 11.65 -21.10
CA ASP A 148 -29.31 11.66 -22.21
C ASP A 148 -27.85 11.56 -21.76
N ARG A 149 -27.61 11.35 -20.45
CA ARG A 149 -26.28 11.35 -19.86
C ARG A 149 -25.93 9.95 -19.35
N ARG A 150 -24.71 9.52 -19.65
CA ARG A 150 -24.02 8.42 -18.95
C ARG A 150 -23.66 8.89 -17.54
N ILE A 151 -23.93 8.06 -16.54
CA ILE A 151 -23.62 8.26 -15.13
C ILE A 151 -22.49 7.31 -14.74
N VAL A 152 -21.42 7.87 -14.20
CA VAL A 152 -20.25 7.13 -13.74
C VAL A 152 -20.16 7.27 -12.24
N TRP A 153 -20.14 6.15 -11.51
CA TRP A 153 -19.84 6.10 -10.09
C TRP A 153 -18.39 5.69 -9.91
N VAL A 154 -17.57 6.56 -9.31
CA VAL A 154 -16.18 6.26 -8.97
C VAL A 154 -16.16 5.82 -7.52
N SER A 155 -16.11 4.51 -7.30
CA SER A 155 -16.09 3.90 -5.98
C SER A 155 -15.30 2.63 -6.01
N ASP A 156 -14.59 2.43 -4.91
CA ASP A 156 -13.86 1.21 -4.65
C ASP A 156 -14.52 0.30 -3.61
N ASP A 157 -15.71 0.69 -3.17
CA ASP A 157 -16.38 -0.05 -2.13
C ASP A 157 -16.97 -1.34 -2.71
N GLY A 158 -16.56 -2.46 -2.11
CA GLY A 158 -17.07 -3.78 -2.44
C GLY A 158 -18.58 -3.90 -2.21
N ASP A 159 -19.21 -2.97 -1.48
CA ASP A 159 -20.66 -2.95 -1.29
C ASP A 159 -21.45 -2.58 -2.54
N PHE A 160 -20.83 -1.87 -3.49
CA PHE A 160 -21.41 -1.61 -4.80
C PHE A 160 -21.08 -2.69 -5.83
N CYS A 161 -20.07 -3.52 -5.58
CA CYS A 161 -19.53 -4.47 -6.55
C CYS A 161 -20.24 -5.83 -6.51
N GLY A 162 -20.20 -6.56 -7.63
CA GLY A 162 -20.53 -7.98 -7.67
C GLY A 162 -19.46 -8.86 -7.02
N ASP A 163 -19.79 -10.12 -6.75
CA ASP A 163 -18.86 -11.08 -6.18
C ASP A 163 -17.78 -11.51 -7.20
N GLY A 164 -16.57 -11.80 -6.71
CA GLY A 164 -15.44 -12.31 -7.51
C GLY A 164 -14.59 -11.24 -8.20
N LYS A 165 -13.49 -11.67 -8.85
CA LYS A 165 -12.53 -10.76 -9.51
C LYS A 165 -13.15 -9.99 -10.69
N GLU A 166 -14.04 -10.62 -11.44
CA GLU A 166 -14.76 -9.98 -12.55
C GLU A 166 -15.89 -9.05 -12.03
N GLY A 167 -16.53 -9.40 -10.92
CA GLY A 167 -17.59 -8.62 -10.29
C GLY A 167 -17.15 -7.27 -9.72
N LYS A 168 -15.85 -7.07 -9.46
CA LYS A 168 -15.27 -5.78 -9.01
C LYS A 168 -15.40 -4.64 -10.02
N ARG A 169 -15.80 -4.93 -11.26
CA ARG A 169 -15.95 -3.94 -12.34
C ARG A 169 -17.40 -3.67 -12.72
N SER A 170 -18.34 -4.30 -12.04
CA SER A 170 -19.78 -4.19 -12.31
C SER A 170 -20.53 -3.96 -11.01
N PHE A 171 -21.67 -3.28 -11.09
CA PHE A 171 -22.56 -3.20 -9.95
C PHE A 171 -23.03 -4.58 -9.50
N HIS A 172 -23.28 -4.72 -8.20
CA HIS A 172 -23.87 -5.93 -7.63
C HIS A 172 -25.20 -6.26 -8.33
N PRO A 173 -25.56 -7.55 -8.55
CA PRO A 173 -26.79 -7.93 -9.24
C PRO A 173 -28.07 -7.29 -8.68
N ASP A 174 -28.16 -7.11 -7.36
CA ASP A 174 -29.29 -6.42 -6.72
C ASP A 174 -29.43 -4.96 -7.17
N LEU A 175 -28.29 -4.26 -7.29
CA LEU A 175 -28.24 -2.87 -7.73
C LEU A 175 -28.55 -2.78 -9.22
N LEU A 176 -28.07 -3.73 -10.04
CA LEU A 176 -28.43 -3.80 -11.46
C LEU A 176 -29.94 -4.01 -11.65
N ARG A 177 -30.58 -4.88 -10.85
CA ARG A 177 -32.05 -5.05 -10.87
C ARG A 177 -32.79 -3.77 -10.51
N GLU A 178 -32.27 -2.98 -9.58
CA GLU A 178 -32.82 -1.65 -9.28
C GLU A 178 -32.67 -0.65 -10.41
N ALA A 179 -31.49 -0.64 -11.03
CA ALA A 179 -31.21 0.21 -12.17
C ALA A 179 -32.09 -0.16 -13.38
N GLU A 180 -32.34 -1.45 -13.59
CA GLU A 180 -33.24 -1.97 -14.62
C GLU A 180 -34.69 -1.54 -14.34
N ALA A 181 -35.17 -1.74 -13.11
CA ALA A 181 -36.50 -1.26 -12.68
C ALA A 181 -36.65 0.27 -12.79
N ALA A 182 -35.54 1.00 -12.70
CA ALA A 182 -35.50 2.44 -12.88
C ALA A 182 -35.33 2.89 -14.34
N GLY A 183 -35.08 1.96 -15.29
CA GLY A 183 -34.84 2.28 -16.70
C GLY A 183 -33.50 2.97 -16.96
N VAL A 184 -32.49 2.75 -16.11
CA VAL A 184 -31.18 3.44 -16.18
C VAL A 184 -29.98 2.50 -16.30
N VAL A 185 -30.20 1.17 -16.30
CA VAL A 185 -29.12 0.16 -16.25
C VAL A 185 -28.06 0.33 -17.34
N ASP A 186 -28.45 0.66 -18.57
CA ASP A 186 -27.53 0.81 -19.71
C ASP A 186 -26.68 2.09 -19.66
N ARG A 187 -26.95 2.98 -18.71
CA ARG A 187 -26.31 4.30 -18.60
C ARG A 187 -25.50 4.49 -17.33
N ILE A 188 -25.54 3.53 -16.40
CA ILE A 188 -24.77 3.59 -15.16
C ILE A 188 -23.52 2.72 -15.29
N ASN A 189 -22.37 3.25 -14.87
CA ASN A 189 -21.11 2.52 -14.88
C ASN A 189 -20.39 2.68 -13.55
N LEU A 190 -19.71 1.62 -13.12
CA LEU A 190 -18.87 1.62 -11.93
C LEU A 190 -17.39 1.65 -12.35
N TYR A 191 -16.62 2.53 -11.74
CA TYR A 191 -15.18 2.62 -11.91
C TYR A 191 -14.48 2.49 -10.54
N PRO A 192 -13.52 1.56 -10.39
CA PRO A 192 -12.87 1.32 -9.10
C PRO A 192 -11.88 2.43 -8.69
N SER A 193 -11.41 3.22 -9.65
CA SER A 193 -10.51 4.35 -9.43
C SER A 193 -10.61 5.39 -10.54
N GLU A 194 -10.16 6.61 -10.24
CA GLU A 194 -9.99 7.71 -11.17
C GLU A 194 -8.96 7.41 -12.26
N VAL A 195 -7.92 6.62 -11.95
CA VAL A 195 -6.92 6.15 -12.93
C VAL A 195 -7.61 5.37 -14.03
N ARG A 196 -8.45 4.39 -13.65
CA ARG A 196 -9.16 3.57 -14.62
C ARG A 196 -10.13 4.40 -15.47
N LEU A 197 -10.83 5.33 -14.83
CA LEU A 197 -11.71 6.25 -15.53
C LEU A 197 -10.93 7.09 -16.56
N ALA A 198 -9.80 7.68 -16.17
CA ALA A 198 -8.97 8.46 -17.07
C ALA A 198 -8.49 7.65 -18.29
N LEU A 199 -8.03 6.42 -18.07
CA LEU A 199 -7.57 5.55 -19.17
C LEU A 199 -8.68 5.20 -20.15
N ASP A 200 -9.87 4.87 -19.66
CA ASP A 200 -11.00 4.54 -20.52
C ASP A 200 -11.49 5.79 -21.28
N LEU A 201 -11.49 6.97 -20.64
CA LEU A 201 -11.82 8.23 -21.32
C LEU A 201 -10.82 8.61 -22.41
N LEU A 202 -9.53 8.43 -22.18
CA LEU A 202 -8.50 8.64 -23.20
C LEU A 202 -8.74 7.71 -24.41
N ALA A 203 -9.04 6.44 -24.15
CA ALA A 203 -9.35 5.46 -25.19
C ALA A 203 -10.62 5.84 -25.98
N GLU A 204 -11.69 6.23 -25.28
CA GLU A 204 -12.99 6.62 -25.86
C GLU A 204 -12.86 7.87 -26.75
N ASN A 205 -11.93 8.77 -26.44
CA ASN A 205 -11.75 10.04 -27.17
C ASN A 205 -10.64 9.98 -28.22
N GLY A 206 -10.32 8.78 -28.72
CA GLY A 206 -9.40 8.61 -29.85
C GLY A 206 -7.93 8.84 -29.51
N ILE A 207 -7.60 9.01 -28.23
CA ILE A 207 -6.21 9.02 -27.75
C ILE A 207 -5.79 7.56 -27.59
N HIS A 208 -5.66 6.90 -28.75
CA HIS A 208 -5.20 5.53 -28.88
C HIS A 208 -3.68 5.48 -28.77
N GLY A 209 -3.17 5.67 -27.55
CA GLY A 209 -1.87 5.13 -27.17
C GLY A 209 -2.01 3.64 -26.84
N ASP A 210 -0.90 2.91 -26.74
CA ASP A 210 -0.92 1.64 -26.01
C ASP A 210 -1.44 1.96 -24.60
N LEU A 211 -2.66 1.53 -24.25
CA LEU A 211 -3.26 1.82 -22.94
C LEU A 211 -2.40 1.28 -21.80
N SER A 212 -1.58 0.27 -22.07
CA SER A 212 -0.56 -0.23 -21.15
C SER A 212 0.54 0.82 -20.95
N GLN A 213 0.99 1.47 -22.02
CA GLN A 213 1.92 2.59 -21.98
C GLN A 213 1.28 3.84 -21.34
N GLY A 214 0.03 4.17 -21.65
CA GLY A 214 -0.70 5.27 -21.02
C GLY A 214 -0.89 5.07 -19.51
N ARG A 215 -1.22 3.84 -19.08
CA ARG A 215 -1.22 3.44 -17.67
C ARG A 215 0.18 3.61 -17.08
N LEU A 216 1.20 3.05 -17.73
CA LEU A 216 2.58 3.11 -17.26
C LEU A 216 3.03 4.56 -17.07
N GLU A 217 2.78 5.44 -18.04
CA GLU A 217 3.10 6.87 -17.95
C GLU A 217 2.35 7.57 -16.82
N LEU A 218 1.07 7.27 -16.63
CA LEU A 218 0.26 7.86 -15.56
C LEU A 218 0.72 7.40 -14.17
N CYS A 219 0.99 6.10 -14.02
CA CYS A 219 1.52 5.50 -12.80
C CYS A 219 2.93 6.02 -12.52
N THR A 220 3.80 6.08 -13.52
CA THR A 220 5.16 6.65 -13.42
C THR A 220 5.08 8.08 -12.90
N LYS A 221 4.25 8.94 -13.50
CA LYS A 221 4.07 10.32 -13.03
C LYS A 221 3.52 10.39 -11.60
N THR A 222 2.51 9.59 -11.29
CA THR A 222 1.89 9.54 -9.96
C THR A 222 2.89 9.09 -8.89
N ILE A 223 3.67 8.06 -9.18
CA ILE A 223 4.67 7.51 -8.27
C ILE A 223 5.86 8.45 -8.15
N SER A 224 6.33 9.05 -9.24
CA SER A 224 7.37 10.09 -9.17
C SER A 224 6.92 11.24 -8.25
N GLN A 225 5.69 11.72 -8.40
CA GLN A 225 5.15 12.77 -7.54
C GLN A 225 5.07 12.32 -6.08
N TYR A 226 4.62 11.11 -5.80
CA TYR A 226 4.60 10.56 -4.44
C TYR A 226 6.01 10.44 -3.82
N VAL A 227 6.99 9.98 -4.59
CA VAL A 227 8.39 9.91 -4.16
C VAL A 227 8.89 11.31 -3.78
N ILE A 228 8.58 12.31 -4.61
CA ILE A 228 8.96 13.70 -4.42
C ILE A 228 8.30 14.34 -3.18
N ASP A 229 7.00 14.15 -3.01
CA ASP A 229 6.22 14.86 -1.99
C ASP A 229 6.21 14.14 -0.63
N THR A 230 6.45 12.83 -0.62
CA THR A 230 6.30 12.00 0.58
C THR A 230 7.59 11.28 0.95
N VAL A 231 8.14 10.47 0.04
CA VAL A 231 9.25 9.57 0.38
C VAL A 231 10.54 10.35 0.65
N LEU A 232 10.89 11.28 -0.23
CA LEU A 232 12.14 12.04 -0.11
C LEU A 232 12.13 13.05 1.04
N PRO A 233 11.05 13.81 1.32
CA PRO A 233 10.98 14.64 2.51
C PRO A 233 11.14 13.84 3.80
N ALA A 234 10.43 12.71 3.93
CA ALA A 234 10.56 11.84 5.11
C ALA A 234 11.98 11.29 5.26
N PHE A 235 12.62 10.91 4.16
CA PHE A 235 14.03 10.52 4.15
C PHE A 235 14.93 11.66 4.62
N LEU A 236 14.78 12.86 4.04
CA LEU A 236 15.58 14.02 4.39
C LEU A 236 15.41 14.44 5.85
N ASP A 237 14.20 14.33 6.41
CA ASP A 237 13.95 14.57 7.82
C ASP A 237 14.69 13.55 8.70
N SER A 238 14.74 12.28 8.29
CA SER A 238 15.45 11.22 9.02
C SER A 238 16.97 11.45 9.08
N VAL A 239 17.56 12.02 8.03
CA VAL A 239 19.00 12.35 7.97
C VAL A 239 19.30 13.82 8.31
N GLY A 240 18.26 14.63 8.50
CA GLY A 240 18.34 16.10 8.59
C GLY A 240 19.25 16.57 9.70
N SER A 241 19.15 16.00 10.91
CA SER A 241 20.03 16.35 12.03
C SER A 241 21.51 16.04 11.78
N ALA A 242 21.83 15.08 10.91
CA ALA A 242 23.21 14.82 10.52
C ALA A 242 23.71 15.82 9.46
N LEU A 243 22.84 16.19 8.53
CA LEU A 243 23.11 17.21 7.51
C LEU A 243 23.28 18.60 8.12
N GLU A 244 22.39 19.00 9.04
CA GLU A 244 22.44 20.28 9.76
C GLU A 244 23.71 20.47 10.57
N ARG A 245 24.18 19.42 11.27
CA ARG A 245 25.44 19.46 12.03
C ARG A 245 26.66 19.79 11.16
N ARG A 246 26.54 19.66 9.84
CA ARG A 246 27.59 19.94 8.87
C ARG A 246 27.34 21.19 8.05
N GLY A 247 26.28 21.93 8.36
CA GLY A 247 25.84 23.07 7.56
C GLY A 247 25.49 22.69 6.13
N ALA A 248 25.14 21.43 5.87
CA ALA A 248 24.78 20.98 4.53
C ALA A 248 23.46 21.63 4.11
N VAL A 249 23.43 22.21 2.93
CA VAL A 249 22.21 22.70 2.28
C VAL A 249 21.77 21.66 1.27
N VAL A 250 20.55 21.17 1.43
CA VAL A 250 19.94 20.21 0.50
C VAL A 250 19.25 20.98 -0.61
N ARG A 251 19.56 20.65 -1.85
CA ARG A 251 18.77 21.06 -3.02
C ARG A 251 18.21 19.83 -3.69
N PHE A 252 16.89 19.83 -3.83
CA PHE A 252 16.20 18.76 -4.51
C PHE A 252 15.85 19.18 -5.95
N ASP A 253 16.24 18.34 -6.91
CA ASP A 253 15.86 18.51 -8.31
C ASP A 253 14.77 17.50 -8.66
N HIS A 254 13.53 17.99 -8.66
CA HIS A 254 12.33 17.21 -8.99
C HIS A 254 12.41 16.56 -10.39
N THR A 255 13.25 17.06 -11.29
CA THR A 255 13.40 16.51 -12.65
C THR A 255 14.27 15.25 -12.70
N LYS A 256 14.99 14.93 -11.62
CA LYS A 256 15.90 13.78 -11.53
C LYS A 256 15.29 12.60 -10.76
N VAL A 257 13.98 12.38 -10.89
CA VAL A 257 13.30 11.19 -10.38
C VAL A 257 12.90 10.30 -11.54
N THR A 258 13.44 9.08 -11.54
CA THR A 258 13.10 8.02 -12.49
C THR A 258 12.32 6.95 -11.75
N VAL A 259 11.30 6.41 -12.40
CA VAL A 259 10.45 5.34 -11.87
C VAL A 259 10.27 4.29 -12.97
N GLU A 260 10.45 3.03 -12.61
CA GLU A 260 10.37 1.89 -13.52
C GLU A 260 9.52 0.77 -12.92
N GLU A 261 8.63 0.18 -13.73
CA GLU A 261 7.84 -0.99 -13.33
C GLU A 261 8.74 -2.24 -13.36
N GLN A 262 8.93 -2.90 -12.21
CA GLN A 262 9.71 -4.13 -12.11
C GLN A 262 8.88 -5.39 -12.39
N GLY A 263 7.56 -5.31 -12.15
CA GLY A 263 6.63 -6.39 -12.45
C GLY A 263 5.41 -6.42 -11.54
N ARG A 264 4.50 -7.34 -11.84
CA ARG A 264 3.29 -7.57 -11.05
C ARG A 264 3.49 -8.68 -10.02
N VAL A 265 2.96 -8.44 -8.83
CA VAL A 265 2.83 -9.41 -7.74
C VAL A 265 1.35 -9.68 -7.48
N ASP A 266 1.02 -10.73 -6.73
CA ASP A 266 -0.38 -11.19 -6.53
C ASP A 266 -1.35 -10.11 -6.03
N ARG A 267 -0.83 -9.05 -5.40
CA ARG A 267 -1.61 -7.95 -4.85
C ARG A 267 -1.36 -6.60 -5.54
N GLY A 268 -0.59 -6.53 -6.62
CA GLY A 268 -0.08 -5.23 -7.04
C GLY A 268 0.98 -5.17 -8.14
N THR A 269 1.57 -3.99 -8.26
CA THR A 269 2.73 -3.73 -9.12
C THR A 269 3.88 -3.22 -8.26
N VAL A 270 5.08 -3.74 -8.47
CA VAL A 270 6.30 -3.26 -7.80
C VAL A 270 7.00 -2.30 -8.73
N TRP A 271 7.35 -1.13 -8.21
CA TRP A 271 8.03 -0.07 -8.91
C TRP A 271 9.35 0.19 -8.21
N THR A 272 10.42 0.38 -8.99
CA THR A 272 11.65 0.97 -8.47
C THR A 272 11.66 2.45 -8.76
N PHE A 273 12.22 3.23 -7.85
CA PHE A 273 12.56 4.61 -8.13
C PHE A 273 14.03 4.87 -7.88
N THR A 274 14.59 5.82 -8.62
CA THR A 274 15.88 6.43 -8.35
C THR A 274 15.73 7.94 -8.43
N ALA A 275 16.07 8.62 -7.36
CA ALA A 275 16.06 10.07 -7.21
C ALA A 275 17.47 10.59 -6.98
N THR A 276 17.82 11.74 -7.57
CA THR A 276 19.09 12.43 -7.30
C THR A 276 18.86 13.67 -6.46
N ILE A 277 19.57 13.76 -5.33
CA ILE A 277 19.54 14.89 -4.39
C ILE A 277 20.89 15.60 -4.46
N ASP A 278 20.90 16.91 -4.67
CA ASP A 278 22.15 17.68 -4.70
C ASP A 278 22.46 18.23 -3.29
N LEU A 279 23.57 17.79 -2.72
CA LEU A 279 24.04 18.26 -1.41
C LEU A 279 25.13 19.32 -1.59
N LEU A 280 24.95 20.46 -0.91
CA LEU A 280 25.92 21.55 -0.83
C LEU A 280 26.49 21.56 0.58
N VAL A 281 27.69 21.02 0.77
CA VAL A 281 28.36 21.02 2.07
C VAL A 281 29.43 22.12 2.08
N PRO A 282 29.44 23.03 3.07
CA PRO A 282 30.52 23.98 3.23
C PRO A 282 31.82 23.25 3.62
N GLU A 283 32.94 23.53 2.94
CA GLU A 283 34.25 23.05 3.37
C GLU A 283 34.71 23.78 4.65
N PRO A 284 35.54 23.13 5.49
CA PRO A 284 36.12 23.77 6.65
C PRO A 284 36.88 25.04 6.24
N ALA A 285 36.77 26.06 7.09
CA ALA A 285 36.93 27.49 6.81
C ALA A 285 38.32 28.00 6.33
N ASP A 286 39.21 27.14 5.86
CA ASP A 286 40.54 27.54 5.39
C ASP A 286 40.51 28.18 3.99
N GLU A 287 39.43 28.00 3.21
CA GLU A 287 39.18 28.74 1.95
C GLU A 287 37.81 29.44 1.98
N PRO A 288 37.74 30.68 2.49
CA PRO A 288 36.49 31.42 2.53
C PRO A 288 36.06 31.83 1.10
N GLN A 289 34.87 31.36 0.69
CA GLN A 289 34.02 31.85 -0.42
C GLN A 289 33.99 31.08 -1.77
N ALA A 290 34.52 29.86 -1.88
CA ALA A 290 34.19 29.03 -3.05
C ALA A 290 32.77 28.42 -2.88
N ILE A 291 31.80 28.87 -3.67
CA ILE A 291 30.50 28.17 -3.80
C ILE A 291 30.82 26.76 -4.32
N GLN A 292 30.63 25.75 -3.49
CA GLN A 292 30.93 24.38 -3.88
C GLN A 292 30.00 23.91 -4.99
N ALA A 293 30.57 23.13 -5.92
CA ALA A 293 29.77 22.38 -6.87
C ALA A 293 28.81 21.44 -6.10
N PRO A 294 27.51 21.41 -6.46
CA PRO A 294 26.56 20.47 -5.86
C PRO A 294 27.08 19.04 -6.04
N ARG A 295 27.00 18.26 -4.95
CA ARG A 295 27.44 16.86 -4.94
C ARG A 295 26.19 15.98 -4.98
N PRO A 296 25.96 15.24 -6.07
CA PRO A 296 24.76 14.43 -6.20
C PRO A 296 24.84 13.20 -5.29
N VAL A 297 23.74 12.91 -4.60
CA VAL A 297 23.48 11.68 -3.85
C VAL A 297 22.29 11.00 -4.51
N GLN A 298 22.44 9.73 -4.87
CA GLN A 298 21.35 8.95 -5.40
C GLN A 298 20.63 8.21 -4.28
N VAL A 299 19.32 8.32 -4.23
CA VAL A 299 18.44 7.56 -3.34
C VAL A 299 17.59 6.66 -4.21
N SER A 300 17.63 5.36 -3.96
CA SER A 300 16.83 4.38 -4.68
C SER A 300 15.98 3.56 -3.73
N GLY A 301 14.83 3.13 -4.22
CA GLY A 301 13.88 2.39 -3.40
C GLY A 301 12.80 1.70 -4.22
N LEU A 302 11.85 1.13 -3.51
CA LEU A 302 10.68 0.46 -4.03
C LEU A 302 9.43 1.23 -3.64
N VAL A 303 8.45 1.22 -4.53
CA VAL A 303 7.06 1.62 -4.25
C VAL A 303 6.17 0.47 -4.71
N THR A 304 5.27 0.02 -3.86
CA THR A 304 4.29 -1.01 -4.24
C THR A 304 2.94 -0.37 -4.47
N THR A 305 2.30 -0.70 -5.57
CA THR A 305 0.90 -0.34 -5.81
C THR A 305 -0.01 -1.54 -5.68
N ASP A 306 -1.29 -1.37 -5.35
CA ASP A 306 -2.28 -2.45 -5.41
C ASP A 306 -2.71 -2.78 -6.85
N GLU A 307 -3.65 -3.72 -7.01
CA GLU A 307 -4.26 -4.10 -8.30
C GLU A 307 -5.00 -2.95 -9.01
N ARG A 308 -5.14 -1.80 -8.36
CA ARG A 308 -5.82 -0.58 -8.82
C ARG A 308 -4.83 0.57 -9.01
N ASP A 309 -3.54 0.24 -9.05
CA ASP A 309 -2.41 1.15 -9.20
C ASP A 309 -2.30 2.20 -8.08
N ARG A 310 -2.83 1.90 -6.88
CA ARG A 310 -2.71 2.77 -5.70
C ARG A 310 -1.50 2.46 -4.88
N ILE A 311 -0.76 3.47 -4.46
CA ILE A 311 0.40 3.29 -3.60
C ILE A 311 -0.03 2.70 -2.26
N THR A 312 0.58 1.56 -1.91
CA THR A 312 0.29 0.77 -0.70
C THR A 312 1.43 0.81 0.30
N ASP A 313 2.67 0.84 -0.20
CA ASP A 313 3.88 0.83 0.61
C ASP A 313 5.05 1.44 -0.16
N HIS A 314 6.11 1.79 0.55
CA HIS A 314 7.39 2.19 -0.02
C HIS A 314 8.56 1.82 0.89
N GLU A 315 9.72 1.56 0.28
CA GLU A 315 10.94 1.21 1.00
C GLU A 315 12.13 1.90 0.32
N ILE A 316 13.06 2.45 1.12
CA ILE A 316 14.34 2.96 0.59
C ILE A 316 15.36 1.82 0.68
N SER A 317 15.85 1.36 -0.47
CA SER A 317 16.71 0.18 -0.56
C SER A 317 18.19 0.51 -0.66
N ALA A 318 18.54 1.68 -1.22
CA ALA A 318 19.93 2.09 -1.39
C ALA A 318 20.10 3.61 -1.37
N ILE A 319 21.25 4.04 -0.86
CA ILE A 319 21.72 5.42 -0.92
C ILE A 319 23.15 5.35 -1.45
N ASP A 320 23.38 5.85 -2.66
CA ASP A 320 24.70 5.96 -3.25
C ASP A 320 25.21 7.39 -3.14
N ALA A 321 26.27 7.56 -2.34
CA ALA A 321 26.92 8.84 -2.11
C ALA A 321 28.36 8.77 -2.64
N PRO A 322 28.89 9.86 -3.24
CA PRO A 322 30.23 9.89 -3.81
C PRO A 322 31.29 9.37 -2.83
N HIS A 323 32.22 8.54 -3.33
CA HIS A 323 33.27 7.91 -2.53
C HIS A 323 33.98 8.92 -1.62
N GLY A 324 34.06 8.58 -0.32
CA GLY A 324 34.61 9.42 0.73
C GLY A 324 33.57 10.08 1.63
N TRP A 325 32.29 10.10 1.27
CA TRP A 325 31.24 10.73 2.09
C TRP A 325 30.77 9.93 3.30
N ALA A 326 30.62 8.60 3.19
CA ALA A 326 30.24 7.77 4.33
C ALA A 326 31.23 7.94 5.51
N PHE A 327 32.52 8.11 5.19
CA PHE A 327 33.56 8.36 6.17
C PHE A 327 33.62 9.82 6.61
N THR A 328 33.52 10.76 5.66
CA THR A 328 33.63 12.18 5.97
C THR A 328 32.44 12.67 6.76
N MET A 329 31.21 12.20 6.49
CA MET A 329 29.96 12.67 7.12
C MET A 329 29.75 12.18 8.56
N GLY A 330 30.52 11.21 9.04
CA GLY A 330 30.32 10.62 10.38
C GLY A 330 28.89 10.10 10.60
N ILE A 331 28.14 9.95 9.51
CA ILE A 331 26.91 9.21 9.48
C ILE A 331 27.40 7.80 9.38
N ASP A 332 27.31 7.08 10.49
CA ASP A 332 27.68 5.69 10.53
C ASP A 332 27.01 4.99 9.33
N SER A 333 27.74 4.10 8.66
CA SER A 333 27.14 3.21 7.67
C SER A 333 25.87 2.58 8.27
N ASP A 334 25.95 2.30 9.58
CA ASP A 334 24.88 1.79 10.39
C ASP A 334 23.79 2.83 10.66
N ALA A 335 24.05 4.14 10.73
CA ALA A 335 23.01 5.18 10.85
C ALA A 335 22.26 5.48 9.54
N LEU A 336 22.93 5.37 8.38
CA LEU A 336 22.25 5.40 7.07
C LEU A 336 21.45 4.12 6.82
N ARG A 337 22.00 2.97 7.23
CA ARG A 337 21.25 1.71 7.30
C ARG A 337 20.09 1.80 8.26
N ASP A 338 20.29 2.33 9.45
CA ASP A 338 19.29 2.47 10.51
C ASP A 338 18.24 3.49 10.14
N ALA A 339 18.53 4.51 9.34
CA ALA A 339 17.49 5.38 8.76
C ALA A 339 16.64 4.61 7.74
N GLY A 340 17.27 3.79 6.88
CA GLY A 340 16.56 2.84 6.01
C GLY A 340 15.77 1.77 6.78
N PHE A 341 16.33 1.26 7.89
CA PHE A 341 15.74 0.25 8.77
C PHE A 341 14.72 0.82 9.76
N MET A 342 14.79 2.08 10.16
CA MET A 342 13.83 2.76 11.03
C MET A 342 12.53 3.04 10.28
N ILE A 343 12.62 3.36 8.99
CA ILE A 343 11.45 3.37 8.10
C ILE A 343 10.86 1.95 8.04
N ALA A 344 11.70 0.91 7.92
CA ALA A 344 11.26 -0.49 7.99
C ALA A 344 10.70 -0.92 9.37
N ALA A 345 11.10 -0.27 10.48
CA ALA A 345 10.62 -0.59 11.83
C ALA A 345 9.23 -0.01 12.12
N VAL A 346 8.83 1.06 11.43
CA VAL A 346 7.48 1.64 11.51
C VAL A 346 6.47 0.89 10.63
N THR A 347 6.93 0.10 9.64
CA THR A 347 6.05 -0.67 8.72
C THR A 347 6.26 -2.20 8.65
N GLY A 348 7.22 -2.80 9.36
CA GLY A 348 7.26 -4.26 9.58
C GLY A 348 8.66 -4.89 9.53
N HIS A 349 9.01 -5.60 10.61
CA HIS A 349 10.33 -6.20 10.84
C HIS A 349 10.71 -7.40 9.94
N LEU A 350 11.96 -7.42 9.45
CA LEU A 350 13.07 -8.31 9.88
C LEU A 350 14.26 -8.29 8.88
N ASN A 351 15.49 -7.93 9.32
CA ASN A 351 16.67 -8.84 9.32
C ASN A 351 18.01 -8.24 9.83
N ALA A 352 18.69 -9.05 10.66
CA ALA A 352 20.15 -9.24 10.94
C ALA A 352 21.03 -8.03 11.38
N SER A 353 21.99 -8.12 12.31
CA SER A 353 22.68 -9.23 13.01
C SER A 353 23.20 -8.74 14.38
N VAL A 354 22.90 -9.43 15.48
CA VAL A 354 23.40 -9.08 16.83
C VAL A 354 23.84 -10.34 17.59
N ASP A 355 24.79 -10.11 18.50
CA ASP A 355 25.56 -11.05 19.32
C ASP A 355 24.72 -12.07 20.11
N MET A 356 25.30 -13.26 20.36
CA MET A 356 24.60 -14.44 20.89
C MET A 356 24.09 -14.30 22.33
N GLU A 357 24.62 -13.37 23.13
CA GLU A 357 24.15 -13.11 24.50
C GLU A 357 22.85 -12.31 24.56
N ASP A 358 22.63 -11.38 23.61
CA ASP A 358 21.38 -10.61 23.50
C ASP A 358 20.20 -11.45 22.99
N ILE A 359 20.50 -12.55 22.30
CA ILE A 359 19.51 -13.53 21.81
C ILE A 359 18.84 -14.26 22.99
N ALA A 360 19.57 -14.61 24.06
CA ALA A 360 18.99 -15.33 25.19
C ALA A 360 18.01 -14.47 26.01
N HIS A 361 18.30 -13.17 26.15
CA HIS A 361 17.42 -12.22 26.83
C HIS A 361 16.17 -11.90 25.99
N THR A 362 16.36 -11.68 24.69
CA THR A 362 15.27 -11.39 23.74
C THR A 362 14.34 -12.58 23.53
N LEU A 363 14.88 -13.81 23.49
CA LEU A 363 14.08 -15.05 23.40
C LEU A 363 13.25 -15.33 24.65
N SER A 364 13.70 -14.90 25.84
CA SER A 364 12.93 -14.99 27.10
C SER A 364 11.70 -14.07 27.10
N ILE A 365 11.86 -12.86 26.54
CA ILE A 365 10.77 -11.89 26.35
C ILE A 365 9.80 -12.38 25.26
N PHE A 366 10.33 -12.92 24.16
CA PHE A 366 9.52 -13.48 23.07
C PHE A 366 8.73 -14.72 23.49
N LYS A 367 9.28 -15.60 24.33
CA LYS A 367 8.58 -16.80 24.84
C LYS A 367 7.34 -16.42 25.67
N LYS A 368 7.42 -15.36 26.48
CA LYS A 368 6.28 -14.83 27.24
C LYS A 368 5.20 -14.18 26.35
N ALA A 369 5.59 -13.58 25.23
CA ALA A 369 4.66 -13.02 24.25
C ALA A 369 4.00 -14.11 23.37
N LEU A 370 4.75 -15.16 23.00
CA LEU A 370 4.27 -16.29 22.19
C LEU A 370 3.31 -17.23 22.93
N GLU A 371 3.44 -17.36 24.25
CA GLU A 371 2.44 -18.09 25.07
C GLU A 371 1.06 -17.42 25.03
N GLY A 372 0.97 -16.12 24.71
CA GLY A 372 -0.28 -15.42 24.44
C GLY A 372 -0.84 -15.60 23.01
N VAL A 373 0.02 -15.85 22.02
CA VAL A 373 -0.38 -15.98 20.60
C VAL A 373 -0.74 -17.43 20.22
N ARG A 374 -0.28 -18.41 20.99
CA ARG A 374 -0.60 -19.84 20.78
C ARG A 374 -2.11 -20.15 20.87
N ALA A 375 -2.91 -19.26 21.48
CA ALA A 375 -4.36 -19.39 21.55
C ALA A 375 -5.11 -18.98 20.27
N TYR A 376 -4.44 -18.38 19.27
CA TYR A 376 -5.11 -17.80 18.09
C TYR A 376 -4.81 -18.54 16.76
N ASN A 377 -3.76 -19.38 16.70
CA ASN A 377 -3.20 -19.87 15.42
C ASN A 377 -3.49 -21.34 15.06
N GLU A 378 -4.51 -21.98 15.66
CA GLU A 378 -4.88 -23.36 15.31
C GLU A 378 -5.76 -23.50 14.04
N MET A 379 -5.88 -22.47 13.19
CA MET A 379 -6.59 -22.60 11.91
C MET A 379 -5.79 -22.02 10.73
N THR A 380 -5.38 -22.95 9.85
CA THR A 380 -4.98 -22.83 8.43
C THR A 380 -3.47 -22.76 8.07
N MET A 381 -3.03 -23.85 7.42
CA MET A 381 -1.74 -24.24 6.77
C MET A 381 -0.48 -24.49 7.64
N PRO A 382 0.16 -25.69 7.56
CA PRO A 382 1.38 -25.97 8.31
C PRO A 382 2.61 -25.33 7.65
N TRP A 383 3.28 -24.45 8.39
CA TRP A 383 4.62 -23.86 8.12
C TRP A 383 5.67 -24.81 7.52
N ARG A 384 5.51 -26.11 7.74
CA ARG A 384 6.39 -27.18 7.25
C ARG A 384 6.51 -27.23 5.72
N ASP A 385 5.43 -26.92 5.00
CA ASP A 385 5.40 -27.00 3.53
C ASP A 385 6.09 -25.80 2.86
N LEU A 386 5.97 -24.61 3.47
CA LEU A 386 6.66 -23.40 3.02
C LEU A 386 8.18 -23.51 3.20
N VAL A 387 8.61 -24.06 4.35
CA VAL A 387 10.04 -24.29 4.62
C VAL A 387 10.64 -25.31 3.65
N GLN A 388 9.89 -26.36 3.28
CA GLN A 388 10.34 -27.34 2.28
C GLN A 388 10.48 -26.74 0.88
N GLN A 389 9.55 -25.89 0.43
CA GLN A 389 9.64 -25.25 -0.88
C GLN A 389 10.83 -24.28 -0.98
N VAL A 390 11.04 -23.46 0.05
CA VAL A 390 12.18 -22.51 0.09
C VAL A 390 13.51 -23.25 0.14
N ALA A 391 13.60 -24.35 0.89
CA ALA A 391 14.79 -25.20 0.93
C ALA A 391 15.08 -25.85 -0.44
N MET A 392 14.04 -26.24 -1.17
CA MET A 392 14.17 -26.88 -2.48
C MET A 392 14.64 -25.89 -3.56
N MET A 393 14.08 -24.68 -3.58
CA MET A 393 14.51 -23.60 -4.48
C MET A 393 15.96 -23.18 -4.24
N ARG A 394 16.36 -23.06 -2.97
CA ARG A 394 17.73 -22.66 -2.61
C ARG A 394 18.75 -23.76 -2.91
N ARG A 395 18.35 -25.04 -2.82
CA ARG A 395 19.18 -26.17 -3.25
C ARG A 395 19.39 -26.17 -4.76
N GLN A 396 18.38 -25.83 -5.54
CA GLN A 396 18.47 -25.77 -7.00
C GLN A 396 19.39 -24.63 -7.47
N GLN A 397 19.28 -23.43 -6.89
CA GLN A 397 20.20 -22.32 -7.16
C GLN A 397 21.66 -22.63 -6.80
N LEU A 398 21.91 -23.40 -5.74
CA LEU A 398 23.27 -23.78 -5.34
C LEU A 398 23.88 -24.86 -6.26
N LEU A 399 23.06 -25.68 -6.92
CA LEU A 399 23.52 -26.69 -7.89
C LEU A 399 23.88 -26.07 -9.24
N GLU A 400 23.32 -24.93 -9.59
CA GLU A 400 23.59 -24.20 -10.83
C GLU A 400 24.93 -23.45 -10.81
N ASN A 401 25.53 -23.24 -9.64
CA ASN A 401 26.82 -22.55 -9.49
C ASN A 401 27.72 -23.24 -8.44
N PRO A 402 28.33 -24.38 -8.79
CA PRO A 402 29.02 -25.26 -7.84
C PRO A 402 30.29 -24.63 -7.24
N ASP A 403 30.88 -23.65 -7.91
CA ASP A 403 32.08 -22.94 -7.45
C ASP A 403 31.78 -21.72 -6.56
N SER A 404 30.50 -21.44 -6.28
CA SER A 404 30.13 -20.29 -5.44
C SER A 404 30.66 -20.44 -4.00
N PRO A 405 31.08 -19.34 -3.34
CA PRO A 405 31.47 -19.35 -1.94
C PRO A 405 30.37 -19.91 -1.01
N ALA A 406 29.10 -19.76 -1.39
CA ALA A 406 27.94 -20.30 -0.69
C ALA A 406 27.87 -21.84 -0.79
N MET A 407 28.12 -22.42 -1.96
CA MET A 407 28.17 -23.87 -2.15
C MET A 407 29.39 -24.49 -1.44
N GLN A 408 30.55 -23.81 -1.48
CA GLN A 408 31.73 -24.25 -0.74
C GLN A 408 31.54 -24.21 0.79
N LYS A 409 30.74 -23.26 1.28
CA LYS A 409 30.35 -23.19 2.70
C LYS A 409 29.34 -24.28 3.06
N TYR A 410 28.35 -24.55 2.20
CA TYR A 410 27.36 -25.61 2.36
C TYR A 410 28.00 -27.01 2.39
N LEU A 411 28.92 -27.30 1.47
CA LEU A 411 29.66 -28.57 1.43
C LEU A 411 30.55 -28.76 2.66
N ARG A 412 31.19 -27.68 3.15
CA ARG A 412 31.96 -27.72 4.41
C ARG A 412 31.08 -28.04 5.63
N GLN A 413 29.89 -27.45 5.72
CA GLN A 413 28.95 -27.71 6.81
C GLN A 413 28.38 -29.13 6.79
N MET A 414 28.12 -29.69 5.59
CA MET A 414 27.73 -31.10 5.45
C MET A 414 28.85 -32.09 5.82
N TRP A 415 30.10 -31.75 5.51
CA TRP A 415 31.25 -32.59 5.89
C TRP A 415 31.52 -32.59 7.40
N GLN A 416 31.25 -31.47 8.09
CA GLN A 416 31.44 -31.34 9.54
C GLN A 416 30.34 -32.01 10.38
N THR A 417 29.22 -32.41 9.77
CA THR A 417 28.06 -33.01 10.47
C THR A 417 27.93 -34.51 10.25
N ARG A 418 28.93 -35.18 9.64
CA ARG A 418 28.97 -36.64 9.62
C ARG A 418 29.33 -37.16 11.02
N PRO A 419 28.48 -38.00 11.64
CA PRO A 419 28.86 -38.69 12.86
C PRO A 419 30.02 -39.63 12.58
N ASP A 420 31.00 -39.64 13.48
CA ASP A 420 32.03 -40.67 13.56
C ASP A 420 31.34 -42.04 13.58
N SER A 421 31.65 -42.88 12.59
CA SER A 421 31.26 -44.30 12.59
C SER A 421 32.51 -45.13 12.85
N GLY A 422 32.93 -45.13 14.13
CA GLY A 422 33.67 -46.24 14.75
C GLY A 422 32.71 -46.89 15.75
N ASP A 423 32.29 -48.12 15.52
CA ASP A 423 32.94 -49.36 15.95
C ASP A 423 32.47 -49.76 17.36
N ASP A 424 32.39 -51.07 17.59
CA ASP A 424 31.66 -51.82 18.65
C ASP A 424 30.22 -52.19 18.23
N GLY A 425 29.80 -53.45 18.16
CA GLY A 425 30.35 -54.68 18.72
C GLY A 425 29.17 -55.61 19.02
N GLU A 426 29.04 -56.64 18.19
CA GLU A 426 28.66 -58.04 18.49
C GLU A 426 27.78 -58.40 19.72
N GLN A 427 26.85 -59.35 19.46
CA GLN A 427 26.04 -60.20 20.39
C GLN A 427 24.66 -59.63 20.79
N ASP A 428 23.55 -60.37 20.81
CA ASP A 428 23.30 -61.81 20.65
C ASP A 428 21.85 -62.05 20.16
N ARG A 429 21.67 -63.26 19.62
CA ARG A 429 20.51 -63.90 19.03
C ARG A 429 19.37 -64.21 20.02
N ARG A 430 18.16 -64.29 19.46
CA ARG A 430 17.06 -65.28 19.66
C ARG A 430 15.75 -64.52 19.38
N GLY A 431 15.02 -64.74 18.29
CA GLY A 431 14.53 -66.02 17.79
C GLY A 431 13.10 -66.20 18.30
N ASP A 432 12.08 -66.00 17.46
CA ASP A 432 11.04 -67.00 17.27
C ASP A 432 10.10 -66.69 16.10
N ARG A 433 9.82 -67.79 15.38
CA ARG A 433 8.86 -67.96 14.29
C ARG A 433 7.49 -68.32 14.87
N HIS A 434 6.42 -68.02 14.14
CA HIS A 434 5.33 -68.95 13.73
C HIS A 434 4.25 -68.13 13.00
N GLU A 435 3.99 -68.39 11.72
CA GLU A 435 2.91 -69.25 11.16
C GLU A 435 1.53 -68.58 11.18
N GLN A 436 0.95 -68.21 10.03
CA GLN A 436 0.13 -69.01 9.08
C GLN A 436 -1.38 -68.88 9.32
N GLY A 437 -2.15 -68.83 8.22
CA GLY A 437 -3.60 -69.04 8.14
C GLY A 437 -4.34 -67.86 7.49
N HIS A 438 -4.76 -67.93 6.21
CA HIS A 438 -6.05 -68.48 5.70
C HIS A 438 -7.29 -67.78 6.30
N GLY A 439 -8.33 -67.35 5.59
CA GLY A 439 -8.82 -67.44 4.21
C GLY A 439 -9.93 -66.38 4.01
N GLU A 440 -10.23 -65.98 2.76
CA GLU A 440 -11.50 -66.28 2.04
C GLU A 440 -12.80 -65.84 2.76
N ALA A 441 -13.49 -64.81 2.24
CA ALA A 441 -14.76 -64.90 1.48
C ALA A 441 -15.99 -64.96 2.43
N GLU A 442 -17.10 -64.23 2.31
CA GLU A 442 -18.05 -64.07 1.22
C GLU A 442 -19.19 -63.09 1.66
N GLN A 443 -19.89 -62.54 0.66
CA GLN A 443 -21.34 -62.24 0.57
C GLN A 443 -22.07 -61.23 1.50
N ASP A 444 -22.57 -60.17 0.85
CA ASP A 444 -23.98 -59.82 0.58
C ASP A 444 -25.09 -59.91 1.65
N GLY A 445 -25.95 -58.86 1.64
CA GLY A 445 -27.31 -58.76 2.22
C GLY A 445 -27.37 -57.83 3.44
N ASP A 446 -28.16 -56.75 3.51
CA ASP A 446 -29.35 -56.25 2.78
C ASP A 446 -29.33 -54.70 2.74
#